data_AF-A0A955ET54-F1
#
_entry.id   AF-A0A955ET54-F1
#
_cell.length_a   1.000
_cell.length_b   1.000
_cell.length_c   1.000
_cell.angle_alpha   90.00
_cell.angle_beta   90.00
_cell.angle_gamma   90.00
#
_symmetry.space_group_name_H-M   'P 1'
#
loop_
_entity.id
_entity.type
_entity.pdbx_description
1 polymer ?
#
loop_
_entity_poly.entity_id
_entity_poly.type
_entity_poly.pdbx_seq_one_letter_code
_entity_poly.pdbx_strand_id
1 'polypeptide(L)'
;MSTLQRVFVASLFIFIPVVLAIAVPLWSTRGEGGASTAHAEADRVERGRYLVSISACTDCHTPHDRGVPDPKRHLAGHPAEQVITEAPPAGAFPWIVQVKDSMTAWSGPWGVSFTRNLTPDKETGLGAWTEENFVTTMREMRHMGLGRPLLPPMPTIYGQNMTDEDLKAIYAYLRTIPAVHNRVPDPLPPAN
;
A
#
# COMPACT_ATOMS: atom_id res chain seq x y z
N MET A 1 40.82 17.76 100.80
CA MET A 1 40.98 18.28 99.42
C MET A 1 40.24 17.33 98.47
N SER A 2 39.35 17.90 97.62
CA SER A 2 38.55 17.33 96.50
C SER A 2 37.71 16.06 96.77
N THR A 3 36.38 16.05 96.84
CA THR A 3 35.29 16.60 95.98
C THR A 3 35.10 15.84 94.64
N LEU A 4 33.82 15.45 94.39
CA LEU A 4 33.10 15.27 93.12
C LEU A 4 32.80 13.85 92.57
N GLN A 5 31.56 13.48 92.88
CA GLN A 5 30.55 12.68 92.17
C GLN A 5 30.29 13.13 90.71
N ARG A 6 29.61 12.27 89.92
CA ARG A 6 28.76 12.48 88.69
C ARG A 6 29.31 11.73 87.45
N VAL A 7 28.54 11.15 86.52
CA VAL A 7 27.09 11.08 86.21
C VAL A 7 26.87 9.94 85.18
N PHE A 8 25.70 9.28 85.26
CA PHE A 8 25.17 8.36 84.24
C PHE A 8 24.83 9.10 82.94
N VAL A 9 25.20 8.56 81.77
CA VAL A 9 24.60 8.94 80.49
C VAL A 9 24.16 7.67 79.75
N ALA A 10 22.86 7.47 79.69
CA ALA A 10 22.20 6.47 78.85
C ALA A 10 22.16 6.98 77.41
N SER A 11 22.75 6.24 76.48
CA SER A 11 22.71 6.55 75.05
C SER A 11 21.37 6.09 74.45
N LEU A 12 20.50 7.05 74.16
CA LEU A 12 19.26 6.87 73.41
C LEU A 12 19.60 6.75 71.91
N PHE A 13 19.47 5.57 71.31
CA PHE A 13 19.57 5.42 69.86
C PHE A 13 18.24 5.83 69.21
N ILE A 14 18.21 7.01 68.61
CA ILE A 14 17.10 7.48 67.77
C ILE A 14 17.30 6.88 66.36
N PHE A 15 16.46 5.93 65.97
CA PHE A 15 16.36 5.43 64.60
C PHE A 15 15.56 6.46 63.77
N ILE A 16 16.24 7.21 62.90
CA ILE A 16 15.60 8.06 61.89
C ILE A 16 15.45 7.20 60.62
N PRO A 17 14.23 6.84 60.17
CA PRO A 17 14.07 6.18 58.89
C PRO A 17 14.32 7.21 57.77
N VAL A 18 15.40 7.01 57.02
CA VAL A 18 15.69 7.76 55.78
C VAL A 18 14.70 7.29 54.72
N VAL A 19 13.63 8.06 54.52
CA VAL A 19 12.75 7.90 53.36
C VAL A 19 13.43 8.57 52.17
N LEU A 20 14.08 7.77 51.32
CA LEU A 20 14.56 8.21 50.01
C LEU A 20 13.36 8.47 49.10
N ALA A 21 12.92 9.73 49.04
CA ALA A 21 12.01 10.20 48.01
C ALA A 21 12.75 10.17 46.67
N ILE A 22 12.49 9.15 45.86
CA ILE A 22 12.90 9.12 44.46
C ILE A 22 12.04 10.16 43.73
N ALA A 23 12.58 11.35 43.54
CA ALA A 23 12.00 12.36 42.66
C ALA A 23 12.09 11.84 41.22
N VAL A 24 11.02 11.23 40.72
CA VAL A 24 10.89 10.93 39.29
C VAL A 24 10.82 12.27 38.56
N PRO A 25 11.77 12.60 37.66
CA PRO A 25 11.76 13.87 37.00
C PRO A 25 10.54 14.01 36.09
N LEU A 26 9.71 15.04 36.31
CA LEU A 26 8.48 15.37 35.56
C LEU A 26 8.77 15.92 34.13
N TRP A 27 9.75 15.35 33.42
CA TRP A 27 10.11 15.77 32.05
C TRP A 27 10.31 14.61 31.07
N SER A 28 10.01 13.37 31.45
CA SER A 28 10.08 12.23 30.55
C SER A 28 8.77 12.05 29.74
N THR A 29 8.52 12.92 28.77
CA THR A 29 7.47 12.70 27.73
C THR A 29 8.02 12.79 26.30
N ARG A 30 9.33 12.65 26.11
CA ARG A 30 9.94 12.70 24.77
C ARG A 30 10.30 11.29 24.29
N GLY A 31 9.30 10.56 23.78
CA GLY A 31 9.54 9.23 23.17
C GLY A 31 8.33 8.53 22.55
N GLU A 32 7.11 8.82 22.98
CA GLU A 32 5.94 8.00 22.62
C GLU A 32 5.37 8.30 21.21
N GLY A 33 5.53 9.53 20.71
CA GLY A 33 4.91 9.96 19.45
C GLY A 33 5.50 9.33 18.18
N GLY A 34 6.81 9.07 18.13
CA GLY A 34 7.49 8.57 16.92
C GLY A 34 7.35 7.06 16.71
N ALA A 35 7.27 6.28 17.78
CA ALA A 35 7.02 4.85 17.69
C ALA A 35 5.57 4.56 17.27
N SER A 36 4.62 5.31 17.84
CA SER A 36 3.19 5.16 17.53
C SER A 36 2.86 5.42 16.05
N THR A 37 3.46 6.44 15.43
CA THR A 37 3.23 6.74 14.00
C THR A 37 3.85 5.70 13.07
N ALA A 38 5.03 5.16 13.42
CA ALA A 38 5.65 4.09 12.66
C ALA A 38 4.82 2.80 12.70
N HIS A 39 4.24 2.46 13.87
CA HIS A 39 3.30 1.35 13.99
C HIS A 39 2.03 1.58 13.16
N ALA A 40 1.46 2.77 13.21
CA ALA A 40 0.27 3.10 12.42
C ALA A 40 0.51 2.99 10.90
N GLU A 41 1.69 3.40 10.41
CA GLU A 41 2.03 3.25 8.99
C GLU A 41 2.27 1.78 8.62
N ALA A 42 2.93 1.01 9.48
CA ALA A 42 3.11 -0.42 9.28
C ALA A 42 1.77 -1.16 9.21
N ASP A 43 0.83 -0.85 10.11
CA ASP A 43 -0.52 -1.41 10.13
C ASP A 43 -1.30 -1.04 8.86
N ARG A 44 -1.14 0.19 8.39
CA ARG A 44 -1.73 0.67 7.14
C ARG A 44 -1.19 -0.08 5.92
N VAL A 45 0.13 -0.26 5.84
CA VAL A 45 0.77 -1.05 4.76
C VAL A 45 0.29 -2.50 4.80
N GLU A 46 0.22 -3.11 5.99
CA GLU A 46 -0.25 -4.49 6.14
C GLU A 46 -1.72 -4.64 5.73
N ARG A 47 -2.56 -3.67 6.10
CA ARG A 47 -3.94 -3.61 5.63
C ARG A 47 -4.02 -3.49 4.10
N GLY A 48 -3.16 -2.70 3.49
CA GLY A 48 -3.05 -2.59 2.04
C GLY A 48 -2.68 -3.90 1.36
N ARG A 49 -1.69 -4.60 1.92
CA ARG A 49 -1.27 -5.94 1.45
C ARG A 49 -2.41 -6.94 1.50
N TYR A 50 -3.16 -6.96 2.61
CA TYR A 50 -4.36 -7.80 2.75
C TYR A 50 -5.39 -7.49 1.67
N LEU A 51 -5.75 -6.21 1.49
CA LEU A 51 -6.74 -5.79 0.50
C LEU A 51 -6.32 -6.13 -0.94
N VAL A 52 -5.05 -5.91 -1.30
CA VAL A 52 -4.51 -6.30 -2.61
C VAL A 52 -4.64 -7.81 -2.85
N SER A 53 -4.42 -8.62 -1.81
CA SER A 53 -4.54 -10.07 -1.90
C SER A 53 -5.99 -10.54 -2.07
N ILE A 54 -6.94 -9.99 -1.31
CA ILE A 54 -8.34 -10.47 -1.34
C ILE A 54 -9.17 -9.83 -2.44
N SER A 55 -8.74 -8.68 -2.95
CA SER A 55 -9.41 -7.98 -4.05
C SER A 55 -8.89 -8.42 -5.41
N ALA A 56 -8.09 -9.49 -5.48
CA ALA A 56 -7.59 -10.08 -6.72
C ALA A 56 -6.86 -9.09 -7.66
N CYS A 57 -6.23 -8.03 -7.11
CA CYS A 57 -5.50 -7.07 -7.95
C CYS A 57 -4.35 -7.76 -8.69
N THR A 58 -3.75 -8.77 -8.05
CA THR A 58 -2.66 -9.58 -8.59
C THR A 58 -3.05 -10.33 -9.85
N ASP A 59 -4.30 -10.75 -9.95
CA ASP A 59 -4.77 -11.68 -11.00
C ASP A 59 -4.85 -11.00 -12.37
N CYS A 60 -5.00 -9.67 -12.37
CA CYS A 60 -5.06 -8.86 -13.58
C CYS A 60 -3.80 -8.00 -13.77
N HIS A 61 -3.17 -7.54 -12.67
CA HIS A 61 -1.99 -6.66 -12.76
C HIS A 61 -0.66 -7.42 -12.67
N THR A 62 -0.65 -8.74 -12.53
CA THR A 62 0.55 -9.56 -12.68
C THR A 62 0.44 -10.36 -13.97
N PRO A 63 1.43 -10.34 -14.87
CA PRO A 63 1.37 -11.15 -16.07
C PRO A 63 1.51 -12.64 -15.73
N HIS A 64 0.73 -13.47 -16.42
CA HIS A 64 0.79 -14.91 -16.29
C HIS A 64 1.50 -15.55 -17.49
N ASP A 65 2.15 -16.70 -17.30
CA ASP A 65 2.50 -17.65 -18.37
C ASP A 65 1.64 -18.90 -18.18
N ARG A 66 0.71 -19.15 -19.12
CA ARG A 66 -0.18 -20.33 -19.09
C ARG A 66 -0.87 -20.52 -17.73
N GLY A 67 -1.39 -19.43 -17.19
CA GLY A 67 -2.10 -19.39 -15.91
C GLY A 67 -1.22 -19.28 -14.66
N VAL A 68 0.11 -19.31 -14.80
CA VAL A 68 1.04 -19.17 -13.68
C VAL A 68 1.49 -17.70 -13.56
N PRO A 69 1.21 -16.99 -12.46
CA PRO A 69 1.67 -15.62 -12.26
C PRO A 69 3.20 -15.52 -12.25
N ASP A 70 3.77 -14.50 -12.92
CA ASP A 70 5.20 -14.20 -12.86
C ASP A 70 5.54 -13.37 -11.61
N PRO A 71 6.22 -13.95 -10.60
CA PRO A 71 6.56 -13.23 -9.38
C PRO A 71 7.57 -12.10 -9.62
N LYS A 72 8.34 -12.14 -10.71
CA LYS A 72 9.30 -11.07 -11.05
C LYS A 72 8.62 -9.83 -11.59
N ARG A 73 7.37 -9.97 -12.04
CA ARG A 73 6.54 -8.91 -12.60
C ARG A 73 5.27 -8.70 -11.76
N HIS A 74 5.34 -9.01 -10.47
CA HIS A 74 4.25 -8.81 -9.52
C HIS A 74 3.70 -7.37 -9.62
N LEU A 75 2.43 -7.24 -9.98
CA LEU A 75 1.74 -5.95 -10.15
C LEU A 75 2.36 -5.01 -11.21
N ALA A 76 3.20 -5.52 -12.10
CA ALA A 76 3.86 -4.74 -13.14
C ALA A 76 2.98 -4.48 -14.38
N GLY A 77 1.76 -5.03 -14.42
CA GLY A 77 0.81 -4.88 -15.52
C GLY A 77 1.16 -5.71 -16.75
N HIS A 78 0.58 -5.33 -17.89
CA HIS A 78 0.81 -6.01 -19.15
C HIS A 78 2.27 -5.92 -19.63
N PRO A 79 2.93 -7.03 -20.04
CA PRO A 79 4.29 -7.01 -20.54
C PRO A 79 4.46 -6.10 -21.76
N ALA A 80 5.35 -5.11 -21.70
CA ALA A 80 5.63 -4.24 -22.83
C ALA A 80 6.12 -5.01 -24.08
N GLU A 81 6.72 -6.19 -23.88
CA GLU A 81 7.22 -7.04 -24.96
C GLU A 81 6.12 -7.89 -25.63
N GLN A 82 4.95 -8.03 -24.99
CA GLN A 82 3.80 -8.71 -25.58
C GLN A 82 3.01 -7.74 -26.47
N VAL A 83 3.58 -7.43 -27.62
CA VAL A 83 2.97 -6.47 -28.54
C VAL A 83 1.65 -7.00 -29.11
N ILE A 84 0.60 -6.20 -28.95
CA ILE A 84 -0.72 -6.39 -29.57
C ILE A 84 -0.96 -5.14 -30.41
N THR A 85 -1.12 -5.31 -31.72
CA THR A 85 -1.17 -4.20 -32.68
C THR A 85 -2.57 -3.86 -33.14
N GLU A 86 -3.52 -4.80 -33.01
CA GLU A 86 -4.89 -4.63 -33.43
C GLU A 86 -5.86 -5.37 -32.50
N ALA A 87 -7.07 -4.83 -32.37
CA ALA A 87 -8.15 -5.52 -31.70
C ALA A 87 -8.59 -6.73 -32.55
N PRO A 88 -8.96 -7.87 -31.94
CA PRO A 88 -9.54 -8.98 -32.69
C PRO A 88 -10.83 -8.52 -33.38
N PRO A 89 -11.18 -9.10 -34.54
CA PRO A 89 -12.38 -8.74 -35.28
C PRO A 89 -13.63 -8.84 -34.40
N ALA A 90 -14.55 -7.88 -34.58
CA ALA A 90 -15.86 -7.93 -33.94
C ALA A 90 -16.61 -9.20 -34.39
N GLY A 91 -16.91 -10.11 -33.45
CA GLY A 91 -17.72 -11.31 -33.73
C GLY A 91 -17.09 -12.66 -33.42
N ALA A 92 -15.87 -12.73 -32.85
CA ALA A 92 -15.30 -14.02 -32.50
C ALA A 92 -15.99 -14.67 -31.27
N PHE A 93 -16.28 -13.94 -30.19
CA PHE A 93 -16.80 -14.49 -28.91
C PHE A 93 -17.47 -13.40 -28.04
N PRO A 94 -18.28 -13.74 -27.01
CA PRO A 94 -19.01 -12.78 -26.19
C PRO A 94 -18.06 -11.83 -25.44
N TRP A 95 -17.94 -10.60 -25.95
CA TRP A 95 -17.49 -9.31 -25.40
C TRP A 95 -16.24 -9.20 -24.51
N ILE A 96 -15.69 -10.27 -23.94
CA ILE A 96 -14.46 -10.27 -23.13
C ILE A 96 -13.60 -11.44 -23.60
N VAL A 97 -12.67 -11.16 -24.51
CA VAL A 97 -11.66 -12.13 -24.93
C VAL A 97 -10.31 -11.69 -24.36
N GLN A 98 -9.59 -12.64 -23.77
CA GLN A 98 -8.18 -12.43 -23.45
C GLN A 98 -7.38 -12.55 -24.74
N VAL A 99 -6.72 -11.47 -25.14
CA VAL A 99 -5.96 -11.43 -26.41
C VAL A 99 -4.59 -12.11 -26.29
N LYS A 100 -4.13 -12.36 -25.06
CA LYS A 100 -2.97 -13.18 -24.70
C LYS A 100 -3.27 -13.91 -23.39
N ASP A 101 -2.71 -15.12 -23.21
CA ASP A 101 -2.84 -15.95 -22.01
C ASP A 101 -2.19 -15.36 -20.73
N SER A 102 -1.79 -14.09 -20.78
CA SER A 102 -1.10 -13.39 -19.72
C SER A 102 -2.01 -12.73 -18.70
N MET A 103 -3.33 -12.89 -18.82
CA MET A 103 -4.32 -12.28 -17.91
C MET A 103 -4.14 -10.78 -17.71
N THR A 104 -3.59 -10.06 -18.70
CA THR A 104 -3.27 -8.62 -18.59
C THR A 104 -3.78 -7.79 -19.77
N ALA A 105 -4.45 -8.42 -20.74
CA ALA A 105 -5.01 -7.74 -21.90
C ALA A 105 -6.37 -8.33 -22.29
N TRP A 106 -7.38 -7.48 -22.51
CA TRP A 106 -8.75 -7.87 -22.83
C TRP A 106 -9.30 -7.06 -23.98
N SER A 107 -10.12 -7.70 -24.81
CA SER A 107 -10.84 -7.04 -25.90
C SER A 107 -12.35 -7.11 -25.74
N GLY A 108 -13.04 -6.02 -26.12
CA GLY A 108 -14.50 -5.93 -26.19
C GLY A 108 -14.97 -4.82 -27.14
N PRO A 109 -16.24 -4.36 -27.05
CA PRO A 109 -16.75 -3.24 -27.84
C PRO A 109 -15.95 -1.94 -27.70
N TRP A 110 -15.14 -1.81 -26.65
CA TRP A 110 -14.28 -0.66 -26.37
C TRP A 110 -12.88 -0.77 -27.01
N GLY A 111 -12.57 -1.86 -27.70
CA GLY A 111 -11.22 -2.15 -28.21
C GLY A 111 -10.43 -3.02 -27.26
N VAL A 112 -9.11 -2.82 -27.17
CA VAL A 112 -8.21 -3.60 -26.31
C VAL A 112 -7.75 -2.74 -25.13
N SER A 113 -7.94 -3.24 -23.92
CA SER A 113 -7.40 -2.66 -22.69
C SER A 113 -6.21 -3.47 -22.18
N PHE A 114 -5.28 -2.78 -21.51
CA PHE A 114 -4.09 -3.36 -20.89
C PHE A 114 -4.04 -2.95 -19.42
N THR A 115 -3.75 -3.89 -18.52
CA THR A 115 -3.56 -3.55 -17.11
C THR A 115 -2.28 -2.76 -16.90
N ARG A 116 -2.38 -1.68 -16.11
CA ARG A 116 -1.26 -0.77 -15.86
C ARG A 116 -0.26 -1.33 -14.85
N ASN A 117 0.97 -0.83 -14.91
CA ASN A 117 2.00 -1.07 -13.92
C ASN A 117 1.65 -0.31 -12.62
N LEU A 118 1.42 -1.05 -11.54
CA LEU A 118 1.07 -0.50 -10.22
C LEU A 118 2.29 -0.34 -9.29
N THR A 119 3.46 -0.78 -9.73
CA THR A 119 4.69 -0.69 -8.93
C THR A 119 5.14 0.75 -8.75
N PRO A 120 6.00 1.07 -7.76
CA PRO A 120 6.44 2.44 -7.51
C PRO A 120 7.51 2.93 -8.51
N ASP A 121 7.64 2.31 -9.69
CA ASP A 121 8.50 2.79 -10.76
C ASP A 121 8.09 4.22 -11.19
N LYS A 122 9.06 5.13 -11.25
CA LYS A 122 8.81 6.57 -11.45
C LYS A 122 8.38 6.94 -12.86
N GLU A 123 8.76 6.15 -13.86
CA GLU A 123 8.57 6.50 -15.26
C GLU A 123 7.40 5.77 -15.91
N THR A 124 7.12 4.55 -15.42
CA THR A 124 6.17 3.63 -16.04
C THR A 124 5.09 3.12 -15.09
N GLY A 125 5.28 3.30 -13.78
CA GLY A 125 4.35 2.89 -12.73
C GLY A 125 3.71 4.07 -11.98
N LEU A 126 3.40 3.83 -10.70
CA LEU A 126 2.81 4.81 -9.79
C LEU A 126 3.85 5.68 -9.08
N GLY A 127 5.14 5.57 -9.42
CA GLY A 127 6.24 6.24 -8.71
C GLY A 127 6.09 7.75 -8.57
N ALA A 128 5.50 8.39 -9.59
CA ALA A 128 5.21 9.83 -9.63
C ALA A 128 3.79 10.22 -9.17
N TRP A 129 2.93 9.26 -8.81
CA TRP A 129 1.58 9.54 -8.36
C TRP A 129 1.59 10.03 -6.92
N THR A 130 0.61 10.86 -6.58
CA THR A 130 0.25 11.14 -5.19
C THR A 130 -0.80 10.14 -4.73
N GLU A 131 -0.94 9.98 -3.41
CA GLU A 131 -2.02 9.20 -2.82
C GLU A 131 -3.39 9.73 -3.25
N GLU A 132 -3.56 11.05 -3.26
CA GLU A 132 -4.78 11.70 -3.72
C GLU A 132 -5.10 11.34 -5.17
N ASN A 133 -4.11 11.39 -6.07
CA ASN A 133 -4.32 10.99 -7.46
C ASN A 133 -4.78 9.53 -7.59
N PHE A 134 -4.24 8.64 -6.76
CA PHE A 134 -4.66 7.24 -6.73
C PHE A 134 -6.10 7.11 -6.24
N VAL A 135 -6.44 7.71 -5.10
CA VAL A 135 -7.80 7.65 -4.52
C VAL A 135 -8.82 8.24 -5.50
N THR A 136 -8.56 9.43 -6.03
CA THR A 136 -9.46 10.10 -7.00
C THR A 136 -9.59 9.29 -8.30
N THR A 137 -8.52 8.67 -8.79
CA THR A 137 -8.59 7.78 -9.96
C THR A 137 -9.53 6.60 -9.73
N MET A 138 -9.47 6.00 -8.54
CA MET A 138 -10.31 4.87 -8.17
C MET A 138 -11.76 5.29 -7.94
N ARG A 139 -12.01 6.45 -7.32
CA ARG A 139 -13.37 6.97 -7.10
C ARG A 139 -14.07 7.33 -8.40
N GLU A 140 -13.38 8.05 -9.28
CA GLU A 140 -13.93 8.53 -10.55
C GLU A 140 -13.85 7.49 -11.67
N MET A 141 -13.14 6.39 -11.44
CA MET A 141 -12.81 5.38 -12.46
C MET A 141 -12.22 6.03 -13.73
N ARG A 142 -11.36 7.04 -13.55
CA ARG A 142 -10.75 7.86 -14.60
C ARG A 142 -9.30 8.14 -14.28
N HIS A 143 -8.44 8.13 -15.30
CA HIS A 143 -7.03 8.46 -15.12
C HIS A 143 -6.87 9.86 -14.52
N MET A 144 -6.24 9.97 -13.36
CA MET A 144 -6.08 11.22 -12.60
C MET A 144 -7.43 11.91 -12.29
N GLY A 145 -8.52 11.14 -12.15
CA GLY A 145 -9.87 11.65 -11.87
C GLY A 145 -10.59 12.29 -13.07
N LEU A 146 -9.87 12.89 -14.01
CA LEU A 146 -10.46 13.71 -15.07
C LEU A 146 -10.17 13.20 -16.49
N GLY A 147 -9.16 12.35 -16.66
CA GLY A 147 -8.74 11.85 -17.95
C GLY A 147 -9.67 10.78 -18.53
N ARG A 148 -9.09 9.94 -19.39
CA ARG A 148 -9.81 8.81 -19.98
C ARG A 148 -10.39 7.88 -18.89
N PRO A 149 -11.52 7.22 -19.14
CA PRO A 149 -12.02 6.16 -18.25
C PRO A 149 -10.98 5.05 -18.06
N LEU A 150 -10.98 4.44 -16.88
CA LEU A 150 -10.39 3.11 -16.72
C LEU A 150 -11.25 2.14 -17.53
N LEU A 151 -10.60 1.38 -18.42
CA LEU A 151 -11.30 0.49 -19.33
C LEU A 151 -11.61 -0.85 -18.66
N PRO A 152 -12.66 -1.55 -19.10
CA PRO A 152 -12.94 -2.90 -18.62
C PRO A 152 -11.75 -3.84 -18.85
N PRO A 153 -11.56 -4.89 -18.03
CA PRO A 153 -12.49 -5.37 -17.01
C PRO A 153 -12.26 -4.75 -15.62
N MET A 154 -11.56 -3.62 -15.50
CA MET A 154 -11.28 -2.99 -14.20
C MET A 154 -12.59 -2.79 -13.40
N PRO A 155 -12.78 -3.45 -12.26
CA PRO A 155 -14.06 -3.46 -11.56
C PRO A 155 -14.40 -2.11 -10.93
N THR A 156 -15.56 -1.55 -11.30
CA THR A 156 -16.06 -0.30 -10.70
C THR A 156 -16.39 -0.44 -9.22
N ILE A 157 -16.64 -1.67 -8.76
CA ILE A 157 -16.97 -1.97 -7.36
C ILE A 157 -15.86 -1.55 -6.40
N TYR A 158 -14.59 -1.52 -6.83
CA TYR A 158 -13.49 -1.06 -5.98
C TYR A 158 -13.63 0.42 -5.68
N GLY A 159 -13.92 1.24 -6.70
CA GLY A 159 -14.20 2.66 -6.53
C GLY A 159 -15.48 2.96 -5.76
N GLN A 160 -16.49 2.08 -5.85
CA GLN A 160 -17.80 2.29 -5.21
C GLN A 160 -17.84 1.83 -3.75
N ASN A 161 -17.20 0.70 -3.42
CA ASN A 161 -17.45 0.00 -2.16
C ASN A 161 -16.28 0.05 -1.17
N MET A 162 -15.04 0.30 -1.64
CA MET A 162 -13.91 0.46 -0.71
C MET A 162 -14.00 1.82 -0.01
N THR A 163 -13.57 1.90 1.25
CA THR A 163 -13.45 3.21 1.94
C THR A 163 -12.24 3.98 1.42
N ASP A 164 -12.15 5.29 1.67
CA ASP A 164 -10.95 6.05 1.28
C ASP A 164 -9.72 5.51 2.01
N GLU A 165 -9.87 5.10 3.27
CA GLU A 165 -8.80 4.47 4.06
C GLU A 165 -8.35 3.12 3.48
N ASP A 166 -9.24 2.38 2.82
CA ASP A 166 -8.90 1.16 2.08
C ASP A 166 -8.05 1.47 0.86
N LEU A 167 -8.48 2.44 0.04
CA LEU A 167 -7.74 2.87 -1.15
C LEU A 167 -6.36 3.44 -0.78
N LYS A 168 -6.32 4.23 0.28
CA LYS A 168 -5.10 4.76 0.88
C LYS A 168 -4.18 3.66 1.41
N ALA A 169 -4.71 2.63 2.08
CA ALA A 169 -3.92 1.50 2.54
C ALA A 169 -3.34 0.71 1.37
N ILE A 170 -4.14 0.41 0.34
CA ILE A 170 -3.68 -0.20 -0.91
C ILE A 170 -2.53 0.61 -1.51
N TYR A 171 -2.70 1.92 -1.65
CA TYR A 171 -1.65 2.80 -2.18
C TYR A 171 -0.36 2.70 -1.35
N ALA A 172 -0.46 2.77 -0.03
CA ALA A 172 0.69 2.65 0.87
C ALA A 172 1.43 1.32 0.66
N TYR A 173 0.72 0.20 0.55
CA TYR A 173 1.34 -1.10 0.21
C TYR A 173 2.01 -1.09 -1.17
N LEU A 174 1.38 -0.52 -2.19
CA LEU A 174 1.98 -0.42 -3.53
C LEU A 174 3.28 0.40 -3.54
N ARG A 175 3.52 1.24 -2.53
CA ARG A 175 4.80 1.97 -2.36
C ARG A 175 5.92 1.11 -1.81
N THR A 176 5.63 -0.05 -1.22
CA THR A 176 6.64 -0.90 -0.56
C THR A 176 7.11 -2.07 -1.42
N ILE A 177 6.36 -2.42 -2.48
CA ILE A 177 6.75 -3.49 -3.40
C ILE A 177 7.94 -3.07 -4.29
N PRO A 178 8.72 -4.04 -4.82
CA PRO A 178 9.80 -3.74 -5.75
C PRO A 178 9.30 -2.97 -6.98
N ALA A 179 10.03 -1.91 -7.35
CA ALA A 179 9.77 -1.19 -8.59
C ALA A 179 10.15 -2.07 -9.81
N VAL A 180 9.25 -2.14 -10.79
CA VAL A 180 9.50 -2.82 -12.07
C VAL A 180 9.30 -1.81 -13.18
N HIS A 181 10.34 -1.56 -13.96
CA HIS A 181 10.22 -0.72 -15.15
C HIS A 181 9.50 -1.49 -16.26
N ASN A 182 8.28 -1.08 -16.60
CA ASN A 182 7.45 -1.72 -17.61
C ASN A 182 6.46 -0.71 -18.21
N ARG A 183 6.76 -0.21 -19.41
CA ARG A 183 5.90 0.75 -20.13
C ARG A 183 4.76 0.03 -20.83
N VAL A 184 3.65 -0.12 -20.13
CA VAL A 184 2.41 -0.71 -20.67
C VAL A 184 1.92 0.10 -21.89
N PRO A 185 1.60 -0.54 -23.03
CA PRO A 185 1.02 0.11 -24.20
C PRO A 185 -0.27 0.87 -23.90
N ASP A 186 -0.61 1.83 -24.75
CA ASP A 186 -1.92 2.47 -24.67
C ASP A 186 -3.02 1.57 -25.25
N PRO A 187 -4.27 1.72 -24.76
CA PRO A 187 -5.39 0.94 -25.28
C PRO A 187 -5.57 1.09 -26.79
N LEU A 188 -5.95 0.00 -27.44
CA LEU A 188 -6.30 0.02 -28.87
C LEU A 188 -7.78 0.36 -29.03
N PRO A 189 -8.16 1.12 -30.08
CA PRO A 189 -9.57 1.33 -30.40
C PRO A 189 -10.25 0.01 -30.80
N PRO A 190 -11.60 -0.02 -30.85
CA PRO A 190 -12.33 -1.12 -31.45
C PRO A 190 -11.85 -1.41 -32.87
N ALA A 191 -11.94 -2.69 -33.29
CA ALA A 191 -11.74 -3.05 -34.69
C ALA A 191 -12.79 -2.31 -35.56
N ASN A 192 -12.34 -1.80 -36.71
CA ASN A 192 -13.21 -1.16 -37.70
C ASN A 192 -14.11 -2.15 -38.43
#